data_AF-A0A8T2CN29-F1
#
_entry.id   AF-A0A8T2CN29-F1
#
_cell.length_a   1.000
_cell.length_b   1.000
_cell.length_c   1.000
_cell.angle_alpha   90.00
_cell.angle_beta   90.00
_cell.angle_gamma   90.00
#
_symmetry.space_group_name_H-M   'P 1'
#
loop_
_entity.id
_entity.type
_entity.pdbx_description
1 polymer ?
#
loop_
_entity_poly.entity_id
_entity_poly.type
_entity_poly.pdbx_seq_one_letter_code
_entity_poly.pdbx_strand_id
1 'polypeptide(L)'
;MGEMIVSMDQDIRLDTTRARLSNLLKRHRELSDRLTRDSDKTMLDRLNKEFEAARRSQSQEVFLDGEEWNDGLLATLRERVHMEADRKAENGNAGFALVCHPEERITYRVGNKVICCLDGSRIGIQFETSTAGETYEVYHCVLESKSFLEKMIVLEHTIPFFLPLSDLENDLLFSNAKKFIDNVGDLLQAYVDRKEQVRLIKELFGHQISEIYHSLPYHMIEFSMDDCDWLAIS
;
A
#
# COMPACT_ATOMS: atom_id res chain seq x y z
N MET A 1 43.67 -24.11 20.43
CA MET A 1 43.34 -24.65 19.09
C MET A 1 41.84 -24.86 18.86
N GLY A 2 41.00 -24.98 19.89
CA GLY A 2 39.53 -25.12 19.71
C GLY A 2 38.80 -23.84 19.31
N GLU A 3 39.21 -22.67 19.78
CA GLU A 3 38.53 -21.39 19.50
C GLU A 3 38.67 -20.91 18.04
N MET A 4 39.84 -21.08 17.42
CA MET A 4 40.06 -20.75 15.99
C MET A 4 39.21 -21.58 15.03
N ILE A 5 38.86 -22.82 15.41
CA ILE A 5 38.03 -23.70 14.56
C ILE A 5 36.56 -23.28 14.65
N VAL A 6 36.11 -22.80 15.82
CA VAL A 6 34.74 -22.30 16.03
C VAL A 6 34.52 -20.98 15.30
N SER A 7 35.50 -20.06 15.31
CA SER A 7 35.39 -18.79 14.57
C SER A 7 35.36 -19.02 13.06
N MET A 8 36.22 -19.89 12.55
CA MET A 8 36.32 -20.16 11.11
C MET A 8 35.07 -20.87 10.57
N ASP A 9 34.45 -21.78 11.34
CA ASP A 9 33.18 -22.43 10.95
C ASP A 9 31.98 -21.46 11.01
N GLN A 10 31.99 -20.50 11.95
CA GLN A 10 31.02 -19.41 12.00
C GLN A 10 31.19 -18.45 10.81
N ASP A 11 32.42 -18.09 10.45
CA ASP A 11 32.71 -17.23 9.30
C ASP A 11 32.27 -17.87 7.98
N ILE A 12 32.55 -19.17 7.77
CA ILE A 12 32.09 -19.92 6.59
C ILE A 12 30.55 -19.97 6.51
N ARG A 13 29.87 -20.10 7.65
CA ARG A 13 28.41 -20.08 7.73
C ARG A 13 27.84 -18.69 7.43
N LEU A 14 28.49 -17.63 7.90
CA LEU A 14 28.13 -16.24 7.61
C LEU A 14 28.33 -15.93 6.12
N ASP A 15 29.46 -16.33 5.53
CA ASP A 15 29.74 -16.11 4.11
C ASP A 15 28.79 -16.88 3.21
N THR A 16 28.43 -18.11 3.58
CA THR A 16 27.39 -18.88 2.88
C THR A 16 26.03 -18.18 2.96
N THR A 17 25.71 -17.59 4.11
CA THR A 17 24.46 -16.85 4.33
C THR A 17 24.44 -15.56 3.50
N ARG A 18 25.54 -14.80 3.51
CA ARG A 18 25.75 -13.60 2.66
C ARG A 18 25.63 -13.91 1.17
N ALA A 19 26.25 -15.01 0.71
CA ALA A 19 26.18 -15.42 -0.69
C ALA A 19 24.76 -15.84 -1.11
N ARG A 20 24.00 -16.51 -0.23
CA ARG A 20 22.59 -16.82 -0.49
C ARG A 20 21.75 -15.55 -0.53
N LEU A 21 22.04 -14.60 0.36
CA LEU A 21 21.34 -13.34 0.43
C LEU A 21 21.60 -12.46 -0.78
N SER A 22 22.85 -12.32 -1.22
CA SER A 22 23.19 -11.52 -2.40
C SER A 22 22.49 -12.03 -3.66
N ASN A 23 22.40 -13.36 -3.82
CA ASN A 23 21.65 -13.99 -4.90
C ASN A 23 20.14 -13.76 -4.80
N LEU A 24 19.59 -13.70 -3.58
CA LEU A 24 18.18 -13.36 -3.35
C LEU A 24 17.92 -11.89 -3.68
N LEU A 25 18.75 -10.96 -3.17
CA LEU A 25 18.67 -9.52 -3.45
C LEU A 25 18.79 -9.23 -4.96
N LYS A 26 19.68 -9.92 -5.67
CA LYS A 26 19.80 -9.79 -7.13
C LYS A 26 18.52 -10.20 -7.85
N ARG A 27 17.95 -11.37 -7.51
CA ARG A 27 16.67 -11.83 -8.06
C ARG A 27 15.52 -10.88 -7.72
N HIS A 28 15.50 -10.33 -6.50
CA HIS A 28 14.51 -9.33 -6.11
C HIS A 28 14.64 -8.04 -6.91
N ARG A 29 15.87 -7.56 -7.17
CA ARG A 29 16.10 -6.40 -8.02
C ARG A 29 15.62 -6.67 -9.44
N GLU A 30 16.00 -7.80 -10.04
CA GLU A 30 15.54 -8.20 -11.37
C GLU A 30 14.01 -8.32 -11.44
N LEU A 31 13.37 -8.87 -10.40
CA LEU A 31 11.91 -8.95 -10.32
C LEU A 31 11.27 -7.57 -10.18
N SER A 32 11.83 -6.70 -9.33
CA SER A 32 11.40 -5.32 -9.16
C SER A 32 11.48 -4.55 -10.48
N ASP A 33 12.59 -4.64 -11.20
CA ASP A 33 12.80 -3.98 -12.50
C ASP A 33 11.83 -4.51 -13.58
N ARG A 34 11.51 -5.81 -13.52
CA ARG A 34 10.53 -6.43 -14.44
C ARG A 34 9.10 -6.04 -14.14
N LEU A 35 8.75 -5.82 -12.87
CA LEU A 35 7.40 -5.40 -12.45
C LEU A 35 7.21 -3.91 -12.66
N THR A 36 8.21 -3.08 -12.35
CA THR A 36 8.21 -1.62 -12.60
C THR A 36 8.29 -1.21 -14.07
N ARG A 37 8.03 -2.14 -15.01
CA ARG A 37 7.84 -1.83 -16.44
C ARG A 37 6.69 -0.84 -16.63
N ASP A 38 6.65 -0.24 -17.82
CA ASP A 38 5.73 0.85 -18.18
C ASP A 38 4.25 0.62 -17.84
N SER A 39 3.77 -0.62 -17.76
CA SER A 39 2.39 -0.94 -17.36
C SER A 39 2.02 -0.40 -15.98
N ASP A 40 2.89 -0.56 -14.99
CA ASP A 40 2.61 -0.16 -13.61
C ASP A 40 2.66 1.36 -13.46
N LYS A 41 3.55 2.02 -14.22
CA LYS A 41 3.59 3.49 -14.30
C LYS A 41 2.33 4.06 -14.94
N THR A 42 1.87 3.46 -16.04
CA THR A 42 0.63 3.91 -16.69
C THR A 42 -0.60 3.68 -15.81
N MET A 43 -0.64 2.58 -15.05
CA MET A 43 -1.71 2.32 -14.07
C MET A 43 -1.67 3.33 -12.93
N LEU A 44 -0.50 3.55 -12.31
CA LEU A 44 -0.30 4.52 -11.24
C LEU A 44 -0.76 5.92 -11.68
N ASP A 45 -0.29 6.39 -12.83
CA ASP A 45 -0.66 7.71 -13.36
C ASP A 45 -2.16 7.80 -13.67
N ARG A 46 -2.77 6.72 -14.16
CA ARG A 46 -4.22 6.67 -14.42
C ARG A 46 -5.01 6.73 -13.11
N LEU A 47 -4.65 5.92 -12.12
CA LEU A 47 -5.31 5.90 -10.81
C LEU A 47 -5.14 7.25 -10.11
N ASN A 48 -3.94 7.84 -10.11
CA ASN A 48 -3.72 9.18 -9.56
C ASN A 48 -4.67 10.21 -10.18
N LYS A 49 -4.78 10.24 -11.52
CA LYS A 49 -5.69 11.15 -12.22
C LYS A 49 -7.16 10.89 -11.87
N GLU A 50 -7.54 9.64 -11.75
CA GLU A 50 -8.90 9.23 -11.40
C GLU A 50 -9.28 9.67 -9.98
N PHE A 51 -8.41 9.41 -8.99
CA PHE A 51 -8.61 9.85 -7.61
C PHE A 51 -8.59 11.37 -7.46
N GLU A 52 -7.70 12.06 -8.19
CA GLU A 52 -7.71 13.52 -8.21
C GLU A 52 -8.99 14.07 -8.87
N ALA A 53 -9.49 13.45 -9.94
CA ALA A 53 -10.74 13.84 -10.58
C ALA A 53 -11.93 13.62 -9.63
N ALA A 54 -11.97 12.49 -8.93
CA ALA A 54 -12.96 12.20 -7.89
C ALA A 54 -12.91 13.27 -6.80
N ARG A 55 -11.70 13.61 -6.30
CA ARG A 55 -11.48 14.66 -5.30
C ARG A 55 -11.91 16.05 -5.78
N ARG A 56 -11.64 16.42 -7.04
CA ARG A 56 -12.09 17.70 -7.63
C ARG A 56 -13.62 17.75 -7.79
N SER A 57 -14.23 16.62 -8.07
CA SER A 57 -15.69 16.50 -8.22
C SER A 57 -16.44 16.33 -6.90
N GLN A 58 -15.73 16.18 -5.78
CA GLN A 58 -16.35 15.93 -4.49
C GLN A 58 -17.14 17.16 -4.03
N SER A 59 -18.34 16.93 -3.52
CA SER A 59 -19.21 17.97 -2.96
C SER A 59 -19.03 18.10 -1.45
N GLN A 60 -18.64 17.01 -0.80
CA GLN A 60 -18.51 16.95 0.66
C GLN A 60 -17.38 15.98 1.05
N GLU A 61 -16.61 16.36 2.07
CA GLU A 61 -15.66 15.47 2.74
C GLU A 61 -16.10 15.25 4.19
N VAL A 62 -16.31 13.99 4.57
CA VAL A 62 -16.78 13.59 5.89
C VAL A 62 -15.64 12.88 6.62
N PHE A 63 -15.26 13.41 7.78
CA PHE A 63 -14.30 12.78 8.66
C PHE A 63 -15.04 11.82 9.57
N LEU A 64 -14.64 10.55 9.53
CA LEU A 64 -15.27 9.49 10.30
C LEU A 64 -14.38 9.11 11.48
N ASP A 65 -15.02 8.89 12.62
CA ASP A 65 -14.37 8.29 13.77
C ASP A 65 -14.37 6.75 13.71
N GLY A 66 -13.83 6.11 14.76
CA GLY A 66 -13.68 4.66 14.82
C GLY A 66 -14.99 3.87 14.84
N GLU A 67 -16.09 4.46 15.30
CA GLU A 67 -17.40 3.79 15.40
C GLU A 67 -18.21 3.97 14.11
N GLU A 68 -18.12 5.15 13.50
CA GLU A 68 -18.75 5.44 12.20
C GLU A 68 -18.10 4.67 11.04
N TRP A 69 -16.82 4.30 11.19
CA TRP A 69 -16.11 3.44 10.26
C TRP A 69 -16.46 1.96 10.44
N ASN A 70 -17.40 1.45 9.62
CA ASN A 70 -17.85 0.06 9.68
C ASN A 70 -18.29 -0.50 8.32
N ASP A 71 -18.52 -1.81 8.25
CA ASP A 71 -18.94 -2.50 7.01
C ASP A 71 -20.31 -2.01 6.48
N GLY A 72 -21.16 -1.45 7.34
CA GLY A 72 -22.44 -0.85 6.92
C GLY A 72 -22.26 0.38 6.04
N LEU A 73 -21.25 1.21 6.33
CA LEU A 73 -20.86 2.31 5.44
C LEU A 73 -20.40 1.79 4.07
N LEU A 74 -19.58 0.73 4.06
CA LEU A 74 -19.10 0.09 2.83
C LEU A 74 -20.25 -0.49 2.00
N ALA A 75 -21.24 -1.10 2.65
CA ALA A 75 -22.47 -1.55 1.98
C ALA A 75 -23.25 -0.40 1.35
N THR A 76 -23.35 0.74 2.04
CA THR A 76 -24.04 1.95 1.54
C THR A 76 -23.29 2.56 0.35
N LEU A 77 -21.96 2.66 0.43
CA LEU A 77 -21.11 3.10 -0.68
C LEU A 77 -21.26 2.18 -1.89
N ARG A 78 -21.28 0.87 -1.65
CA ARG A 78 -21.46 -0.15 -2.68
C ARG A 78 -22.82 -0.02 -3.37
N GLU A 79 -23.91 0.13 -2.62
CA GLU A 79 -25.24 0.35 -3.18
C GLU A 79 -25.27 1.62 -4.05
N ARG A 80 -24.67 2.72 -3.55
CA ARG A 80 -24.60 3.99 -4.29
C ARG A 80 -23.88 3.85 -5.63
N VAL A 81 -22.72 3.20 -5.68
CA VAL A 81 -21.96 3.05 -6.95
C VAL A 81 -22.69 2.16 -7.95
N HIS A 82 -23.49 1.18 -7.49
CA HIS A 82 -24.32 0.35 -8.38
C HIS A 82 -25.51 1.13 -8.93
N MET A 83 -26.25 1.83 -8.07
CA MET A 83 -27.37 2.68 -8.51
C MET A 83 -26.91 3.73 -9.52
N GLU A 84 -25.73 4.31 -9.30
CA GLU A 84 -25.16 5.30 -10.21
C GLU A 84 -24.71 4.71 -11.54
N ALA A 85 -24.12 3.51 -11.52
CA ALA A 85 -23.73 2.80 -12.74
C ALA A 85 -24.97 2.38 -13.57
N ASP A 86 -26.00 1.86 -12.94
CA ASP A 86 -27.25 1.45 -13.59
C ASP A 86 -27.96 2.66 -14.20
N ARG A 87 -28.07 3.76 -13.45
CA ARG A 87 -28.65 5.02 -13.94
C ARG A 87 -27.90 5.59 -15.14
N LYS A 88 -26.56 5.54 -15.14
CA LYS A 88 -25.74 5.95 -16.30
C LYS A 88 -25.95 5.04 -17.50
N ALA A 89 -26.16 3.74 -17.30
CA ALA A 89 -26.47 2.80 -18.37
C ALA A 89 -27.86 3.05 -18.98
N GLU A 90 -28.86 3.39 -18.15
CA GLU A 90 -30.23 3.71 -18.59
C GLU A 90 -30.33 5.08 -19.29
N ASN A 91 -29.66 6.11 -18.76
CA ASN A 91 -29.61 7.45 -19.35
C ASN A 91 -28.89 7.50 -20.70
N GLY A 92 -28.02 6.54 -21.00
CA GLY A 92 -27.44 6.37 -22.34
C GLY A 92 -28.47 6.03 -23.42
N ASN A 93 -29.72 5.66 -23.04
CA ASN A 93 -30.74 5.14 -23.95
C ASN A 93 -32.07 5.93 -23.95
N ALA A 94 -32.26 6.94 -23.09
CA ALA A 94 -33.52 7.69 -23.00
C ALA A 94 -33.31 9.21 -22.87
N GLY A 95 -33.81 9.96 -23.87
CA GLY A 95 -33.79 11.43 -23.94
C GLY A 95 -34.75 12.16 -22.98
N PHE A 96 -34.93 11.67 -21.75
CA PHE A 96 -35.71 12.35 -20.73
C PHE A 96 -34.87 12.52 -19.45
N ALA A 97 -34.22 13.68 -19.36
CA ALA A 97 -33.61 14.14 -18.12
C ALA A 97 -34.71 14.44 -17.09
N LEU A 98 -35.04 13.47 -16.26
CA LEU A 98 -35.76 13.74 -15.02
C LEU A 98 -34.79 14.52 -14.12
N VAL A 99 -35.23 15.71 -13.70
CA VAL A 99 -34.51 16.60 -12.79
C VAL A 99 -34.06 15.81 -11.57
N CYS A 100 -32.78 15.52 -11.47
CA CYS A 100 -32.19 14.86 -10.30
C CYS A 100 -31.19 15.83 -9.68
N HIS A 101 -31.31 16.01 -8.37
CA HIS A 101 -30.43 16.86 -7.56
C HIS A 101 -28.96 16.61 -7.89
N PRO A 102 -28.08 17.64 -7.83
CA PRO A 102 -26.66 17.43 -8.03
C PRO A 102 -26.20 16.30 -7.12
N GLU A 103 -25.71 15.21 -7.72
CA GLU A 103 -25.23 14.05 -7.00
C GLU A 103 -24.12 14.49 -6.05
N GLU A 104 -24.41 14.51 -4.75
CA GLU A 104 -23.42 14.78 -3.73
C GLU A 104 -22.37 13.68 -3.78
N ARG A 105 -21.21 14.01 -4.36
CA ARG A 105 -20.04 13.13 -4.35
C ARG A 105 -19.38 13.28 -2.99
N ILE A 106 -19.77 12.40 -2.07
CA ILE A 106 -19.22 12.36 -0.71
C ILE A 106 -17.93 11.54 -0.71
N THR A 107 -16.87 12.14 -0.19
CA THR A 107 -15.62 11.47 0.15
C THR A 107 -15.57 11.26 1.65
N TYR A 108 -15.19 10.06 2.09
CA TYR A 108 -15.05 9.72 3.50
C TYR A 108 -13.58 9.62 3.86
N ARG A 109 -13.18 10.24 4.97
CA ARG A 109 -11.81 10.20 5.49
C ARG A 109 -11.79 9.52 6.84
N VAL A 110 -11.01 8.45 6.95
CA VAL A 110 -10.84 7.65 8.18
C VAL A 110 -9.35 7.60 8.49
N GLY A 111 -8.90 8.43 9.42
CA GLY A 111 -7.47 8.59 9.71
C GLY A 111 -6.69 8.95 8.44
N ASN A 112 -5.79 8.07 8.03
CA ASN A 112 -4.93 8.23 6.85
C ASN A 112 -5.50 7.59 5.56
N LYS A 113 -6.79 7.24 5.56
CA LYS A 113 -7.47 6.60 4.44
C LYS A 113 -8.56 7.51 3.90
N VAL A 114 -8.66 7.60 2.58
CA VAL A 114 -9.68 8.36 1.86
C VAL A 114 -10.46 7.40 0.99
N ILE A 115 -11.78 7.39 1.13
CA ILE A 115 -12.70 6.46 0.47
C ILE A 115 -13.68 7.27 -0.36
N CYS A 116 -13.77 6.96 -1.65
CA CYS A 116 -14.63 7.69 -2.58
C CYS A 116 -15.34 6.74 -3.56
N CYS A 117 -16.47 7.20 -4.08
CA CYS A 117 -17.13 6.56 -5.21
C CYS A 117 -16.38 6.92 -6.50
N LEU A 118 -16.00 5.91 -7.28
CA LEU A 118 -15.41 6.11 -8.61
C LEU A 118 -16.47 5.87 -9.69
N ASP A 119 -16.14 6.15 -10.95
CA ASP A 119 -17.06 5.89 -12.05
C ASP A 119 -17.20 4.38 -12.32
N GLY A 120 -18.40 3.93 -12.69
CA GLY A 120 -18.74 2.51 -12.70
C GLY A 120 -18.99 1.99 -11.28
N SER A 121 -19.31 0.71 -11.12
CA SER A 121 -19.63 0.10 -9.81
C SER A 121 -18.38 -0.09 -8.92
N ARG A 122 -17.54 0.95 -8.81
CA ARG A 122 -16.18 0.93 -8.24
C ARG A 122 -16.07 1.85 -7.03
N ILE A 123 -15.39 1.35 -6.00
CA ILE A 123 -15.04 2.12 -4.79
C ILE A 123 -13.53 2.34 -4.79
N GLY A 124 -13.11 3.59 -4.69
CA GLY A 124 -11.71 3.98 -4.58
C GLY A 124 -11.29 4.13 -3.13
N ILE A 125 -10.13 3.58 -2.78
CA ILE A 125 -9.47 3.75 -1.50
C ILE A 125 -8.06 4.28 -1.75
N GLN A 126 -7.75 5.41 -1.12
CA GLN A 126 -6.43 6.01 -1.11
C GLN A 126 -5.86 5.90 0.31
N PHE A 127 -4.67 5.30 0.42
CA PHE A 127 -3.89 5.20 1.65
C PHE A 127 -2.79 6.25 1.62
N GLU A 128 -2.84 7.20 2.54
CA GLU A 128 -1.82 8.22 2.74
C GLU A 128 -0.88 7.74 3.85
N THR A 129 0.37 7.44 3.54
CA THR A 129 1.37 7.11 4.58
C THR A 129 2.00 8.40 5.11
N SER A 130 2.43 8.40 6.36
CA SER A 130 3.08 9.57 6.95
C SER A 130 4.38 9.23 7.65
N THR A 131 5.29 10.19 7.69
CA THR A 131 6.54 10.12 8.44
C THR A 131 6.71 11.43 9.18
N ALA A 132 6.94 11.36 10.50
CA ALA A 132 7.08 12.56 11.35
C ALA A 132 5.91 13.57 11.22
N GLY A 133 4.71 13.10 10.87
CA GLY A 133 3.52 13.93 10.69
C GLY A 133 3.31 14.50 9.29
N GLU A 134 4.25 14.28 8.36
CA GLU A 134 4.14 14.71 6.96
C GLU A 134 3.72 13.54 6.06
N THR A 135 2.85 13.80 5.07
CA THR A 135 2.48 12.79 4.07
C THR A 135 3.69 12.42 3.23
N TYR A 136 3.97 11.11 3.14
CA TYR A 136 5.17 10.59 2.49
C TYR A 136 4.85 9.94 1.13
N GLU A 137 4.14 8.81 1.15
CA GLU A 137 3.75 8.07 -0.05
C GLU A 137 2.24 7.80 -0.06
N VAL A 138 1.66 7.83 -1.27
CA VAL A 138 0.23 7.59 -1.48
C VAL A 138 0.05 6.31 -2.30
N TYR A 139 -0.85 5.44 -1.82
CA TYR A 139 -1.21 4.19 -2.47
C TYR A 139 -2.70 4.14 -2.76
N HIS A 140 -3.06 3.46 -3.86
CA HIS A 140 -4.45 3.34 -4.30
C HIS A 140 -4.86 1.88 -4.36
N CYS A 141 -6.12 1.62 -4.03
CA CYS A 141 -6.80 0.35 -4.19
C CYS A 141 -8.21 0.62 -4.70
N VAL A 142 -8.62 -0.10 -5.74
CA VAL A 142 -9.96 0.00 -6.33
C VAL A 142 -10.67 -1.32 -6.09
N LEU A 143 -11.83 -1.23 -5.45
CA LEU A 143 -12.70 -2.35 -5.21
C LEU A 143 -13.85 -2.33 -6.21
N GLU A 144 -14.24 -3.51 -6.68
CA GLU A 144 -15.38 -3.69 -7.57
C GLU A 144 -16.23 -4.88 -7.12
N SER A 145 -17.52 -4.82 -7.40
CA SER A 145 -18.36 -6.01 -7.46
C SER A 145 -19.26 -5.92 -8.69
N LYS A 146 -19.51 -7.03 -9.38
CA LYS A 146 -20.36 -7.02 -10.59
C LYS A 146 -21.84 -6.79 -10.27
N SER A 147 -22.25 -7.15 -9.07
CA SER A 147 -23.59 -6.98 -8.54
C SER A 147 -23.52 -6.85 -7.03
N PHE A 148 -24.53 -6.27 -6.39
CA PHE A 148 -24.67 -6.18 -4.94
C PHE A 148 -24.60 -7.56 -4.24
N LEU A 149 -25.01 -8.64 -4.92
CA LEU A 149 -25.01 -10.00 -4.36
C LEU A 149 -23.68 -10.75 -4.53
N GLU A 150 -22.80 -10.28 -5.42
CA GLU A 150 -21.51 -10.94 -5.65
C GLU A 150 -20.50 -10.56 -4.56
N LYS A 151 -19.36 -11.27 -4.49
CA LYS A 151 -18.27 -10.84 -3.63
C LYS A 151 -17.60 -9.58 -4.19
N MET A 152 -17.17 -8.70 -3.31
CA MET A 152 -16.28 -7.60 -3.68
C MET A 152 -14.87 -8.14 -3.92
N ILE A 153 -14.18 -7.60 -4.92
CA ILE A 153 -12.81 -7.99 -5.31
C ILE A 153 -11.93 -6.76 -5.41
N VAL A 154 -10.61 -6.97 -5.33
CA VAL A 154 -9.62 -5.94 -5.69
C VAL A 154 -9.47 -5.93 -7.20
N LEU A 155 -9.87 -4.83 -7.84
CA LEU A 155 -9.80 -4.65 -9.28
C LEU A 155 -8.40 -4.17 -9.72
N GLU A 156 -7.92 -3.10 -9.10
CA GLU A 156 -6.63 -2.45 -9.41
C GLU A 156 -6.01 -1.85 -8.15
N HIS A 157 -4.67 -1.81 -8.08
CA HIS A 157 -3.98 -1.20 -6.95
C HIS A 157 -2.55 -0.77 -7.30
N THR A 158 -1.99 0.14 -6.50
CA THR A 158 -0.57 0.52 -6.55
C THR A 158 0.22 -0.05 -5.37
N ILE A 159 -0.39 -0.93 -4.58
CA ILE A 159 0.20 -1.58 -3.41
C ILE A 159 1.39 -2.46 -3.84
N PRO A 160 2.56 -2.38 -3.16
CA PRO A 160 3.73 -3.17 -3.52
C PRO A 160 3.47 -4.68 -3.51
N PHE A 161 3.88 -5.38 -4.56
CA PHE A 161 3.59 -6.80 -4.80
C PHE A 161 4.06 -7.77 -3.71
N PHE A 162 5.04 -7.36 -2.90
CA PHE A 162 5.56 -8.17 -1.79
C PHE A 162 4.70 -8.06 -0.52
N LEU A 163 3.70 -7.18 -0.50
CA LEU A 163 2.68 -7.16 0.54
C LEU A 163 1.59 -8.18 0.22
N PRO A 164 1.05 -8.89 1.23
CA PRO A 164 0.13 -10.02 1.05
C PRO A 164 -1.31 -9.58 0.73
N LEU A 165 -1.49 -8.75 -0.30
CA LEU A 165 -2.80 -8.19 -0.64
C LEU A 165 -3.80 -9.27 -1.06
N SER A 166 -3.38 -10.24 -1.88
CA SER A 166 -4.24 -11.34 -2.33
C SER A 166 -4.68 -12.23 -1.18
N ASP A 167 -3.82 -12.47 -0.18
CA ASP A 167 -4.18 -13.24 1.00
C ASP A 167 -5.22 -12.48 1.84
N LEU A 168 -4.98 -11.19 2.07
CA LEU A 168 -5.94 -10.32 2.77
C LEU A 168 -7.29 -10.23 2.05
N GLU A 169 -7.27 -10.14 0.72
CA GLU A 169 -8.49 -10.13 -0.09
C GLU A 169 -9.32 -11.39 0.14
N ASN A 170 -8.67 -12.56 0.06
CA ASN A 170 -9.33 -13.85 0.23
C ASN A 170 -9.86 -14.07 1.65
N ASP A 171 -9.12 -13.62 2.65
CA ASP A 171 -9.44 -13.86 4.06
C ASP A 171 -10.47 -12.86 4.62
N LEU A 172 -10.39 -11.59 4.20
CA LEU A 172 -11.06 -10.49 4.88
C LEU A 172 -12.03 -9.72 3.99
N LEU A 173 -11.78 -9.51 2.70
CA LEU A 173 -12.58 -8.54 1.92
C LEU A 173 -14.07 -8.93 1.85
N PHE A 174 -14.36 -10.23 1.77
CA PHE A 174 -15.75 -10.71 1.76
C PHE A 174 -16.40 -10.73 3.15
N SER A 175 -15.63 -10.99 4.20
CA SER A 175 -16.15 -11.23 5.55
C SER A 175 -16.19 -9.96 6.41
N ASN A 176 -15.22 -9.07 6.23
CA ASN A 176 -15.01 -7.84 6.97
C ASN A 176 -14.14 -6.88 6.13
N ALA A 177 -14.80 -6.11 5.27
CA ALA A 177 -14.14 -5.17 4.36
C ALA A 177 -13.43 -4.06 5.14
N LYS A 178 -14.00 -3.59 6.25
CA LYS A 178 -13.36 -2.64 7.17
C LYS A 178 -11.97 -3.14 7.60
N LYS A 179 -11.89 -4.37 8.10
CA LYS A 179 -10.65 -4.99 8.58
C LYS A 179 -9.66 -5.26 7.45
N PHE A 180 -10.14 -5.63 6.26
CA PHE A 180 -9.29 -5.70 5.07
C PHE A 180 -8.59 -4.36 4.82
N ILE A 181 -9.36 -3.27 4.76
CA ILE A 181 -8.87 -1.92 4.48
C ILE A 181 -7.91 -1.44 5.58
N ASP A 182 -8.25 -1.64 6.85
CA ASP A 182 -7.39 -1.27 7.97
C ASP A 182 -6.05 -2.03 7.91
N ASN A 183 -6.08 -3.35 7.71
CA ASN A 183 -4.87 -4.17 7.61
C ASN A 183 -3.95 -3.76 6.46
N VAL A 184 -4.52 -3.42 5.28
CA VAL A 184 -3.74 -2.92 4.15
C VAL A 184 -3.06 -1.59 4.51
N GLY A 185 -3.78 -0.68 5.16
CA GLY A 185 -3.24 0.59 5.63
C GLY A 185 -2.08 0.40 6.62
N ASP A 186 -2.23 -0.50 7.59
CA ASP A 186 -1.21 -0.80 8.59
C ASP A 186 0.05 -1.41 7.95
N LEU A 187 -0.11 -2.31 6.99
CA LEU A 187 1.02 -2.91 6.25
C LEU A 187 1.80 -1.87 5.45
N LEU A 188 1.09 -0.95 4.78
CA LEU A 188 1.70 0.14 4.01
C LEU A 188 2.46 1.10 4.92
N GLN A 189 1.85 1.51 6.04
CA GLN A 189 2.49 2.40 7.00
C GLN A 189 3.75 1.75 7.58
N ALA A 190 3.65 0.50 8.04
CA ALA A 190 4.81 -0.22 8.58
C ALA A 190 5.92 -0.42 7.54
N TYR A 191 5.58 -0.59 6.26
CA TYR A 191 6.56 -0.66 5.18
C TYR A 191 7.29 0.67 4.99
N VAL A 192 6.56 1.79 4.95
CA VAL A 192 7.15 3.14 4.83
C VAL A 192 8.00 3.47 6.05
N ASP A 193 7.56 3.13 7.26
CA ASP A 193 8.32 3.35 8.49
C ASP A 193 9.67 2.63 8.45
N ARG A 194 9.69 1.35 8.04
CA ARG A 194 10.95 0.59 7.92
C ARG A 194 11.88 1.15 6.84
N LYS A 195 11.31 1.58 5.71
CA LYS A 195 12.06 2.22 4.62
C LYS A 195 12.71 3.51 5.10
N GLU A 196 11.98 4.33 5.85
CA GLU A 196 12.49 5.58 6.38
C GLU A 196 13.53 5.36 7.48
N GLN A 197 13.32 4.39 8.38
CA GLN A 197 14.33 4.03 9.39
C GLN A 197 15.68 3.69 8.74
N VAL A 198 15.67 2.93 7.63
CA VAL A 198 16.89 2.64 6.88
C VAL A 198 17.49 3.90 6.25
N ARG A 199 16.67 4.84 5.74
CA ARG A 199 17.15 6.12 5.23
C ARG A 199 17.85 6.93 6.32
N LEU A 200 17.25 7.04 7.51
CA LEU A 200 17.80 7.75 8.66
C LEU A 200 19.08 7.12 9.18
N ILE A 201 19.17 5.78 9.24
CA ILE A 201 20.41 5.09 9.61
C ILE A 201 21.56 5.50 8.67
N LYS A 202 21.31 5.54 7.35
CA LYS A 202 22.32 5.99 6.38
C LYS A 202 22.69 7.45 6.55
N GLU A 203 21.71 8.30 6.84
CA GLU A 203 21.94 9.73 7.02
C GLU A 203 22.77 10.04 8.28
N LEU A 204 22.43 9.40 9.40
CA LEU A 204 23.05 9.66 10.71
C LEU A 204 24.40 8.93 10.88
N PHE A 205 24.50 7.70 10.38
CA PHE A 205 25.65 6.81 10.63
C PHE A 205 26.38 6.40 9.36
N GLY A 206 26.09 7.03 8.21
CA GLY A 206 26.69 6.67 6.92
C GLY A 206 28.23 6.77 6.88
N HIS A 207 28.84 7.51 7.80
CA HIS A 207 30.31 7.57 7.94
C HIS A 207 30.90 6.38 8.71
N GLN A 208 30.08 5.62 9.44
CA GLN A 208 30.46 4.41 10.18
C GLN A 208 30.01 3.13 9.46
N ILE A 209 29.06 3.26 8.52
CA ILE A 209 28.47 2.13 7.80
C ILE A 209 29.14 2.03 6.42
N SER A 210 29.92 0.98 6.21
CA SER A 210 30.56 0.72 4.91
C SER A 210 29.57 0.25 3.85
N GLU A 211 28.74 -0.74 4.17
CA GLU A 211 27.73 -1.28 3.27
C GLU A 211 26.40 -1.51 4.01
N ILE A 212 25.29 -1.28 3.32
CA ILE A 212 23.94 -1.53 3.85
C ILE A 212 23.04 -2.13 2.77
N TYR A 213 22.52 -3.31 3.07
CA TYR A 213 21.59 -4.08 2.26
C TYR A 213 20.25 -4.21 2.98
N HIS A 214 19.17 -4.21 2.21
CA HIS A 214 17.84 -4.44 2.74
C HIS A 214 17.02 -5.25 1.74
N SER A 215 16.12 -6.06 2.28
CA SER A 215 15.04 -6.71 1.50
C SER A 215 14.08 -5.66 0.93
N LEU A 216 13.29 -6.03 -0.10
CA LEU A 216 12.26 -5.16 -0.68
C LEU A 216 11.26 -4.61 0.35
N PRO A 217 10.65 -5.43 1.23
CA PRO A 217 9.76 -4.96 2.31
C PRO A 217 10.48 -4.32 3.51
N TYR A 218 11.81 -4.20 3.49
CA TYR A 218 12.63 -3.66 4.58
C TYR A 218 12.51 -4.42 5.93
N HIS A 219 12.01 -5.65 5.97
CA HIS A 219 11.92 -6.44 7.22
C HIS A 219 13.24 -7.09 7.64
N MET A 220 14.21 -7.10 6.72
CA MET A 220 15.54 -7.63 6.93
C MET A 220 16.54 -6.63 6.36
N ILE A 221 17.49 -6.24 7.20
CA ILE A 221 18.53 -5.25 6.95
C ILE A 221 19.86 -5.89 7.38
N GLU A 222 20.87 -5.83 6.53
CA GLU A 222 22.24 -6.23 6.83
C GLU A 222 23.14 -5.02 6.59
N PHE A 223 24.02 -4.70 7.53
CA PHE A 223 25.00 -3.66 7.35
C PHE A 223 26.31 -4.02 8.05
N SER A 224 27.42 -3.54 7.49
CA SER A 224 28.74 -3.61 8.11
C SER A 224 29.05 -2.27 8.75
N MET A 225 29.66 -2.32 9.93
CA MET A 225 30.26 -1.15 10.54
C MET A 225 31.77 -1.24 10.34
N ASP A 226 32.40 -0.13 10.02
CA ASP A 226 33.85 -0.04 10.10
C ASP A 226 34.27 -0.21 11.57
N ASP A 227 35.40 -0.86 11.82
CA ASP A 227 35.91 -1.10 13.18
C ASP A 227 35.98 0.24 13.93
N CYS A 228 34.94 0.51 14.72
CA CYS A 228 34.98 1.60 15.67
C CYS A 228 36.02 1.22 16.73
N ASP A 229 36.94 2.12 17.03
CA ASP A 229 37.84 2.01 18.19
C ASP A 229 37.04 2.17 19.51
N TRP A 230 35.98 1.37 19.71
CA TRP A 230 35.14 1.41 20.91
C TRP A 230 35.84 0.82 22.16
N LEU A 231 37.10 0.40 22.03
CA LEU A 231 37.91 -0.18 23.11
C LEU A 231 39.08 0.70 23.58
N ALA A 232 39.19 1.97 23.17
CA ALA A 232 40.26 2.87 23.61
C ALA A 232 39.83 3.85 24.72
N ILE A 233 38.93 3.45 25.61
CA ILE A 233 38.74 4.12 26.90
C ILE A 233 38.98 3.09 28.00
N SER A 234 40.25 2.94 28.38
CA SER A 234 40.69 2.29 29.62
C SER A 234 41.26 3.31 30.57
#